data_AF-A0A6N6WQ31-F1
#
_entry.id   AF-A0A6N6WQ31-F1
#
_cell.length_a   1.000
_cell.length_b   1.000
_cell.length_c   1.000
_cell.angle_alpha   90.00
_cell.angle_beta   90.00
_cell.angle_gamma   90.00
#
_symmetry.space_group_name_H-M   'P 1'
#
loop_
_entity.id
_entity.type
_entity.pdbx_description
1 polymer ?
#
loop_
_entity_poly.entity_id
_entity_poly.type
_entity_poly.pdbx_seq_one_letter_code
_entity_poly.pdbx_strand_id
1 'polypeptide(L)'
;KQVLKIVKKLAGPYGIKRYEKDNYQSANFWFNDIKTDTDQNSHAKREKSFIPSTEAEWFFDSWYAKSAAIVYKESRKEEYLNDSVQFMNRSLAQITGENMIGANGRSVPEMALPESYNYIHKSGTLHEAPSPIIPLNWSKASMTLMLKEMSNLINDEGIK
;
A
#
# COMPACT_ATOMS: atom_id res chain seq x y z
N LYS A 1 19.02 1.06 -6.45
CA LYS A 1 18.63 0.39 -7.73
C LYS A 1 18.17 -1.06 -7.55
N GLN A 2 18.96 -1.98 -6.98
CA GLN A 2 18.56 -3.39 -6.80
C GLN A 2 17.34 -3.58 -5.88
N VAL A 3 17.25 -2.81 -4.80
CA VAL A 3 16.10 -2.84 -3.87
C VAL A 3 14.78 -2.54 -4.58
N LEU A 4 14.72 -1.50 -5.42
CA LEU A 4 13.52 -1.17 -6.19
C LEU A 4 13.07 -2.34 -7.08
N LYS A 5 14.02 -3.04 -7.72
CA LYS A 5 13.68 -4.22 -8.54
C LYS A 5 13.08 -5.37 -7.73
N ILE A 6 13.48 -5.53 -6.47
CA ILE A 6 12.93 -6.55 -5.58
C ILE A 6 11.54 -6.13 -5.11
N VAL A 7 11.41 -4.90 -4.61
CA VAL A 7 10.14 -4.36 -4.10
C VAL A 7 9.07 -4.28 -5.20
N LYS A 8 9.44 -3.93 -6.44
CA LYS A 8 8.49 -3.87 -7.57
C LYS A 8 7.81 -5.21 -7.83
N LYS A 9 8.45 -6.35 -7.51
CA LYS A 9 7.84 -7.68 -7.66
C LYS A 9 6.71 -7.94 -6.66
N LEU A 10 6.67 -7.18 -5.57
CA LEU A 10 5.64 -7.26 -4.53
C LEU A 10 4.47 -6.30 -4.80
N ALA A 11 4.52 -5.52 -5.88
CA ALA A 11 3.45 -4.59 -6.24
C ALA A 11 2.22 -5.36 -6.72
N GLY A 12 1.07 -5.07 -6.11
CA GLY A 12 -0.24 -5.48 -6.59
C GLY A 12 -0.99 -4.31 -7.24
N PRO A 13 -2.30 -4.45 -7.52
CA PRO A 13 -3.11 -3.40 -8.14
C PRO A 13 -3.35 -2.16 -7.25
N TYR A 14 -3.41 -2.31 -5.93
CA TYR A 14 -3.78 -1.25 -4.99
C TYR A 14 -2.64 -0.77 -4.10
N GLY A 15 -1.52 -1.49 -4.05
CA GLY A 15 -0.36 -1.15 -3.23
C GLY A 15 0.80 -2.12 -3.41
N ILE A 16 1.63 -2.24 -2.37
CA ILE A 16 2.75 -3.18 -2.35
C ILE A 16 2.65 -4.07 -1.12
N LYS A 17 2.79 -5.39 -1.32
CA LYS A 17 2.83 -6.36 -0.22
C LYS A 17 4.11 -6.20 0.60
N ARG A 18 4.07 -6.53 1.89
CA ARG A 18 5.31 -6.59 2.71
C ARG A 18 6.25 -7.69 2.23
N TYR A 19 5.70 -8.87 2.02
CA TYR A 19 6.37 -10.08 1.52
C TYR A 19 5.31 -11.08 1.05
N GLU A 20 5.72 -12.08 0.28
CA GLU A 20 4.83 -13.16 -0.17
C GLU A 20 4.31 -13.99 1.01
N LYS A 21 3.04 -14.42 0.96
CA LYS A 21 2.37 -15.17 2.03
C LYS A 21 2.24 -14.41 3.35
N ASP A 22 2.21 -13.09 3.30
CA ASP A 22 1.86 -12.28 4.46
C ASP A 22 0.40 -12.55 4.87
N ASN A 23 0.24 -13.29 5.98
CA ASN A 23 -1.07 -13.68 6.49
C ASN A 23 -1.78 -12.57 7.28
N TYR A 24 -1.10 -11.47 7.57
CA TYR A 24 -1.67 -10.33 8.27
C TYR A 24 -2.66 -9.57 7.38
N GLN A 25 -3.90 -9.42 7.84
CA GLN A 25 -5.00 -8.80 7.09
C GLN A 25 -5.24 -9.42 5.70
N SER A 26 -4.84 -10.68 5.50
CA SER A 26 -5.20 -11.45 4.30
C SER A 26 -6.72 -11.71 4.24
N ALA A 27 -7.24 -12.19 3.11
CA ALA A 27 -8.69 -12.10 2.87
C ALA A 27 -9.58 -12.65 3.99
N ASN A 28 -10.66 -11.91 4.23
CA ASN A 28 -11.66 -12.16 5.28
C ASN A 28 -11.13 -12.09 6.72
N PHE A 29 -9.90 -11.61 6.93
CA PHE A 29 -9.30 -11.42 8.26
C PHE A 29 -10.26 -10.76 9.26
N TRP A 30 -10.94 -9.69 8.84
CA TRP A 30 -11.83 -8.89 9.68
C TRP A 30 -13.15 -9.59 10.07
N PHE A 31 -13.45 -10.74 9.47
CA PHE A 31 -14.67 -11.52 9.74
C PHE A 31 -14.39 -12.82 10.51
N ASN A 32 -13.13 -13.14 10.77
CA ASN A 32 -12.70 -14.43 11.34
C ASN A 32 -12.37 -14.37 12.85
N ASP A 33 -12.69 -13.27 13.54
CA ASP A 33 -12.38 -13.05 14.97
C ASP A 33 -10.90 -13.33 15.32
N ILE A 34 -9.99 -12.86 14.46
CA ILE A 34 -8.55 -13.01 14.62
C ILE A 34 -7.96 -11.68 15.09
N LYS A 35 -7.19 -11.71 16.18
CA LYS A 35 -6.48 -10.53 16.67
C LYS A 35 -5.33 -10.14 15.73
N THR A 36 -5.06 -8.84 15.64
CA THR A 36 -3.92 -8.25 14.91
C THR A 36 -2.60 -8.34 15.67
N ASP A 37 -2.55 -9.07 16.80
CA ASP A 37 -1.39 -9.15 17.67
C ASP A 37 -0.32 -10.14 17.16
N THR A 38 0.82 -10.12 17.86
CA THR A 38 1.98 -10.98 17.61
C THR A 38 1.90 -12.31 18.36
N ASP A 39 0.75 -12.66 18.96
CA ASP A 39 0.60 -13.91 19.69
C ASP A 39 0.70 -15.12 18.75
N GLN A 40 1.30 -16.20 19.23
CA GLN A 40 1.51 -17.41 18.45
C GLN A 40 0.19 -18.06 18.02
N ASN A 41 -0.85 -18.02 18.87
CA ASN A 41 -2.15 -18.60 18.52
C ASN A 41 -2.84 -17.76 17.45
N SER A 42 -2.77 -16.44 17.55
CA SER A 42 -3.28 -15.54 16.52
C SER A 42 -2.56 -15.76 15.19
N HIS A 43 -1.23 -15.93 15.22
CA HIS A 43 -0.46 -16.24 14.01
C HIS A 43 -0.90 -17.57 13.39
N ALA A 44 -1.03 -18.64 14.16
CA ALA A 44 -1.48 -19.95 13.67
C ALA A 44 -2.90 -19.88 13.08
N LYS A 45 -3.81 -19.11 13.68
CA LYS A 45 -5.16 -18.87 13.13
C LYS A 45 -5.11 -18.13 11.79
N ARG A 46 -4.28 -17.10 11.66
CA ARG A 46 -4.07 -16.36 10.40
C ARG A 46 -3.54 -17.28 9.31
N GLU A 47 -2.53 -18.08 9.63
CA GLU A 47 -1.93 -19.03 8.68
C GLU A 47 -2.94 -20.06 8.18
N LYS A 48 -3.76 -20.64 9.09
CA LYS A 48 -4.81 -21.59 8.72
C LYS A 48 -5.90 -20.96 7.83
N SER A 49 -6.16 -19.67 8.00
CA SER A 49 -7.21 -18.94 7.28
C SER A 49 -6.68 -18.19 6.06
N PHE A 50 -5.38 -18.34 5.75
CA PHE A 50 -4.73 -17.60 4.67
C PHE A 50 -5.29 -18.03 3.31
N ILE A 51 -5.65 -17.03 2.50
CA ILE A 51 -6.04 -17.23 1.11
C ILE A 51 -4.89 -16.70 0.23
N PRO A 52 -4.25 -17.54 -0.61
CA PRO A 52 -3.18 -17.09 -1.49
C PRO A 52 -3.58 -15.92 -2.37
N SER A 53 -2.62 -15.02 -2.64
CA SER A 53 -2.82 -13.82 -3.48
C SER A 53 -3.80 -12.78 -2.91
N THR A 54 -4.08 -12.85 -1.60
CA THR A 54 -4.93 -11.88 -0.90
C THR A 54 -4.19 -11.13 0.20
N GLU A 55 -2.85 -11.14 0.16
CA GLU A 55 -2.03 -10.35 1.07
C GLU A 55 -2.46 -8.89 1.04
N ALA A 56 -2.47 -8.24 2.21
CA ALA A 56 -2.73 -6.81 2.28
C ALA A 56 -1.69 -6.03 1.48
N GLU A 57 -2.17 -5.02 0.75
CA GLU A 57 -1.34 -4.14 -0.06
C GLU A 57 -1.17 -2.81 0.63
N TRP A 58 0.04 -2.56 1.10
CA TRP A 58 0.34 -1.47 2.01
C TRP A 58 0.58 -0.16 1.29
N PHE A 59 0.56 0.93 2.06
CA PHE A 59 0.86 2.28 1.61
C PHE A 59 2.34 2.53 1.20
N PHE A 60 3.08 1.49 0.83
CA PHE A 60 4.49 1.59 0.44
C PHE A 60 4.69 2.20 -0.94
N ASP A 61 3.63 2.40 -1.73
CA ASP A 61 3.73 3.11 -3.01
C ASP A 61 4.37 4.49 -2.86
N SER A 62 4.01 5.21 -1.78
CA SER A 62 4.61 6.52 -1.47
C SER A 62 6.13 6.43 -1.23
N TRP A 63 6.59 5.39 -0.52
CA TRP A 63 8.01 5.12 -0.35
C TRP A 63 8.69 4.74 -1.65
N TYR A 64 8.07 3.86 -2.44
CA TYR A 64 8.62 3.41 -3.72
C TYR A 64 8.77 4.59 -4.68
N ALA A 65 7.73 5.42 -4.82
CA ALA A 65 7.72 6.60 -5.65
C ALA A 65 8.87 7.55 -5.27
N LYS A 66 8.97 7.90 -3.98
CA LYS A 66 10.07 8.73 -3.46
C LYS A 66 11.45 8.15 -3.79
N SER A 67 11.65 6.85 -3.56
CA SER A 67 12.92 6.20 -3.82
C SER A 67 13.24 6.12 -5.33
N ALA A 68 12.24 5.94 -6.18
CA ALA A 68 12.40 5.97 -7.63
C ALA A 68 12.79 7.37 -8.12
N ALA A 69 12.17 8.44 -7.61
CA ALA A 69 12.57 9.83 -7.89
C ALA A 69 14.04 10.09 -7.53
N ILE A 70 14.49 9.68 -6.34
CA ILE A 70 15.90 9.83 -5.91
C ILE A 70 16.84 9.10 -6.87
N VAL A 71 16.52 7.85 -7.21
CA VAL A 71 17.34 7.06 -8.14
C VAL A 71 17.34 7.66 -9.55
N TYR A 72 16.23 8.25 -10.01
CA TYR A 72 16.18 8.99 -11.26
C TYR A 72 17.10 10.20 -11.25
N LYS A 73 17.12 11.01 -10.17
CA LYS A 73 18.02 12.17 -10.06
C LYS A 73 19.49 11.81 -10.24
N GLU A 74 19.91 10.67 -9.68
CA GLU A 74 21.27 10.15 -9.79
C GLU A 74 21.57 9.51 -11.16
N SER A 75 20.63 8.75 -11.70
CA SER A 75 20.89 7.87 -12.85
C SER A 75 20.41 8.39 -14.19
N ARG A 76 19.47 9.34 -14.16
CA ARG A 76 18.75 9.90 -15.32
C ARG A 76 18.11 8.87 -16.24
N LYS A 77 17.85 7.67 -15.73
CA LYS A 77 17.11 6.65 -16.48
C LYS A 77 15.62 6.88 -16.33
N GLU A 78 14.94 7.14 -17.44
CA GLU A 78 13.50 7.43 -17.49
C GLU A 78 12.63 6.34 -16.87
N GLU A 79 13.08 5.07 -16.86
CA GLU A 79 12.39 3.98 -16.18
C GLU A 79 12.05 4.33 -14.72
N TYR A 80 12.93 5.04 -14.02
CA TYR A 80 12.73 5.43 -12.62
C TYR A 80 11.84 6.66 -12.46
N LEU A 81 11.81 7.55 -13.45
CA LEU A 81 10.85 8.67 -13.46
C LEU A 81 9.43 8.14 -13.68
N ASN A 82 9.26 7.25 -14.66
CA ASN A 82 7.98 6.61 -14.96
C ASN A 82 7.46 5.81 -13.75
N ASP A 83 8.34 5.03 -13.12
CA ASP A 83 8.04 4.32 -11.87
C ASP A 83 7.64 5.30 -10.75
N SER A 84 8.36 6.41 -10.60
CA SER A 84 8.04 7.42 -9.59
C SER A 84 6.63 7.99 -9.77
N VAL A 85 6.26 8.37 -10.99
CA VAL A 85 4.96 8.94 -11.32
C VAL A 85 3.85 7.90 -11.16
N GLN A 86 4.05 6.68 -11.65
CA GLN A 86 3.07 5.60 -11.55
C GLN A 86 2.72 5.30 -10.09
N PHE A 87 3.73 5.10 -9.25
CA PHE A 87 3.53 4.74 -7.85
C PHE A 87 3.02 5.94 -7.04
N MET A 88 3.41 7.18 -7.39
CA MET A 88 2.81 8.38 -6.80
C MET A 88 1.29 8.41 -7.06
N ASN A 89 0.88 8.25 -8.32
CA ASN A 89 -0.54 8.26 -8.69
C ASN A 89 -1.33 7.18 -7.96
N ARG A 90 -0.76 5.97 -7.84
CA ARG A 90 -1.41 4.89 -7.08
C ARG A 90 -1.50 5.22 -5.58
N SER A 91 -0.46 5.80 -4.99
CA SER A 91 -0.52 6.24 -3.59
C SER A 91 -1.59 7.30 -3.33
N LEU A 92 -1.84 8.19 -4.29
CA LEU A 92 -2.95 9.16 -4.19
C LEU A 92 -4.31 8.45 -4.30
N ALA A 93 -4.43 7.45 -5.17
CA ALA A 93 -5.64 6.63 -5.30
C ALA A 93 -5.93 5.77 -4.06
N GLN A 94 -4.97 5.60 -3.16
CA GLN A 94 -5.17 4.91 -1.89
C GLN A 94 -5.84 5.80 -0.81
N ILE A 95 -6.03 7.11 -1.04
CA ILE A 95 -6.81 7.98 -0.16
C ILE A 95 -8.29 7.56 -0.22
N THR A 96 -8.94 7.44 0.94
CA THR A 96 -10.37 7.07 1.00
C THR A 96 -11.26 8.17 0.44
N GLY A 97 -12.24 7.77 -0.37
CA GLY A 97 -13.27 8.64 -0.94
C GLY A 97 -14.58 8.62 -0.14
N GLU A 98 -15.56 9.38 -0.67
CA GLU A 98 -16.92 9.45 -0.12
C GLU A 98 -17.58 8.08 -0.05
N ASN A 99 -18.31 7.80 1.04
CA ASN A 99 -19.11 6.59 1.23
C ASN A 99 -18.34 5.26 1.11
N MET A 100 -17.02 5.27 1.25
CA MET A 100 -16.23 4.04 1.25
C MET A 100 -16.49 3.17 2.48
N ILE A 101 -16.50 1.86 2.26
CA ILE A 101 -16.64 0.84 3.30
C ILE A 101 -15.28 0.17 3.50
N GLY A 102 -14.81 0.12 4.74
CA GLY A 102 -13.59 -0.56 5.12
C GLY A 102 -13.74 -2.08 5.10
N ALA A 103 -12.61 -2.77 5.16
CA ALA A 103 -12.55 -4.22 5.08
C ALA A 103 -13.27 -4.97 6.22
N ASN A 104 -13.66 -4.25 7.29
CA ASN A 104 -14.51 -4.75 8.38
C ASN A 104 -16.02 -4.53 8.16
N GLY A 105 -16.43 -4.04 6.99
CA GLY A 105 -17.83 -3.78 6.66
C GLY A 105 -18.41 -2.50 7.28
N ARG A 106 -17.57 -1.60 7.81
CA ARG A 106 -18.01 -0.30 8.38
C ARG A 106 -17.50 0.86 7.53
N SER A 107 -18.21 1.98 7.56
CA SER A 107 -17.76 3.20 6.89
C SER A 107 -16.39 3.65 7.39
N VAL A 108 -15.56 4.14 6.48
CA VAL A 108 -14.27 4.76 6.79
C VAL A 108 -14.37 6.28 6.62
N PRO A 109 -13.57 7.07 7.36
CA PRO A 109 -13.51 8.51 7.14
C PRO A 109 -13.04 8.82 5.72
N GLU A 110 -13.56 9.90 5.16
CA GLU A 110 -13.13 10.43 3.85
C GLU A 110 -11.79 11.13 3.96
N MET A 111 -11.08 11.24 2.82
CA MET A 111 -9.80 11.93 2.71
C MET A 111 -8.77 11.44 3.74
N ALA A 112 -8.83 10.15 4.08
CA ALA A 112 -7.98 9.54 5.07
C ALA A 112 -7.09 8.47 4.44
N LEU A 113 -5.95 8.25 5.07
CA LEU A 113 -4.94 7.31 4.60
C LEU A 113 -5.00 6.03 5.42
N PRO A 114 -5.45 4.90 4.84
CA PRO A 114 -5.45 3.63 5.53
C PRO A 114 -4.01 3.09 5.67
N GLU A 115 -3.85 2.08 6.52
CA GLU A 115 -2.62 1.28 6.58
C GLU A 115 -2.35 0.54 5.26
N SER A 116 -3.41 -0.04 4.68
CA SER A 116 -3.37 -0.91 3.52
C SER A 116 -4.72 -0.98 2.83
N TYR A 117 -4.75 -1.53 1.62
CA TYR A 117 -5.95 -2.12 1.03
C TYR A 117 -5.93 -3.63 1.29
N ASN A 118 -7.05 -4.15 1.75
CA ASN A 118 -7.25 -5.57 1.99
C ASN A 118 -8.20 -6.15 0.93
N TYR A 119 -8.27 -7.47 0.91
CA TYR A 119 -9.18 -8.20 0.05
C TYR A 119 -10.28 -8.88 0.88
N ILE A 120 -11.48 -8.97 0.32
CA ILE A 120 -12.61 -9.73 0.83
C ILE A 120 -12.91 -10.80 -0.22
N HIS A 121 -12.83 -12.07 0.16
CA HIS A 121 -13.11 -13.18 -0.73
C HIS A 121 -14.50 -13.73 -0.46
N LYS A 122 -15.43 -13.51 -1.39
CA LYS A 122 -16.83 -13.93 -1.27
C LYS A 122 -17.30 -14.59 -2.56
N SER A 123 -17.79 -15.82 -2.47
CA SER A 123 -18.36 -16.58 -3.59
C SER A 123 -17.44 -16.67 -4.84
N GLY A 124 -16.12 -16.78 -4.62
CA GLY A 124 -15.13 -16.85 -5.70
C GLY A 124 -14.72 -15.51 -6.31
N THR A 125 -15.23 -14.39 -5.77
CA THR A 125 -14.84 -13.03 -6.16
C THR A 125 -14.00 -12.38 -5.07
N LEU A 126 -13.01 -11.60 -5.49
CA LEU A 126 -12.22 -10.74 -4.62
C LEU A 126 -12.73 -9.30 -4.73
N HIS A 127 -12.97 -8.68 -3.58
CA HIS A 127 -13.31 -7.27 -3.47
C HIS A 127 -12.23 -6.57 -2.63
N GLU A 128 -11.62 -5.53 -3.16
CA GLU A 128 -10.75 -4.66 -2.38
C GLU A 128 -11.55 -3.78 -1.41
N ALA A 129 -10.95 -3.46 -0.27
CA ALA A 129 -11.45 -2.44 0.64
C ALA A 129 -10.30 -1.85 1.46
N PRO A 130 -10.33 -0.57 1.82
CA PRO A 130 -9.34 0.01 2.70
C PRO A 130 -9.39 -0.67 4.07
N SER A 131 -8.22 -0.85 4.69
CA SER A 131 -8.12 -1.33 6.07
C SER A 131 -8.83 -0.35 7.02
N PRO A 132 -9.58 -0.84 8.02
CA PRO A 132 -10.17 0.01 9.05
C PRO A 132 -9.13 0.63 10.01
N ILE A 133 -7.85 0.31 9.85
CA ILE A 133 -6.75 0.99 10.53
C ILE A 133 -6.49 2.31 9.79
N ILE A 134 -7.31 3.31 10.10
CA ILE A 134 -7.37 4.59 9.40
C ILE A 134 -7.78 5.73 10.36
N PRO A 135 -7.16 6.92 10.29
CA PRO A 135 -5.96 7.26 9.51
C PRO A 135 -4.67 6.70 10.13
N LEU A 136 -3.77 6.16 9.31
CA LEU A 136 -2.44 5.77 9.75
C LEU A 136 -1.44 6.94 9.60
N ASN A 137 -0.81 7.33 10.70
CA ASN A 137 0.18 8.40 10.71
C ASN A 137 1.41 8.09 9.85
N TRP A 138 1.79 6.81 9.74
CA TRP A 138 2.91 6.43 8.90
C TRP A 138 2.62 6.65 7.41
N SER A 139 1.42 6.30 6.93
CA SER A 139 0.96 6.59 5.57
C SER A 139 0.96 8.10 5.27
N LYS A 140 0.51 8.91 6.24
CA LYS A 140 0.57 10.40 6.13
C LYS A 140 2.01 10.90 6.01
N ALA A 141 2.90 10.41 6.86
CA ALA A 141 4.30 10.81 6.85
C ALA A 141 4.99 10.42 5.54
N SER A 142 4.78 9.19 5.07
CA SER A 142 5.40 8.71 3.83
C SER A 142 4.89 9.44 2.59
N MET A 143 3.58 9.72 2.51
CA MET A 143 3.00 10.54 1.45
C MET A 143 3.57 11.97 1.47
N THR A 144 3.69 12.59 2.65
CA THR A 144 4.28 13.93 2.78
C THR A 144 5.72 13.96 2.26
N LEU A 145 6.52 12.96 2.63
CA LEU A 145 7.91 12.85 2.16
C LEU A 145 8.00 12.63 0.65
N MET A 146 7.10 11.83 0.09
CA MET A 146 7.00 11.62 -1.35
C MET A 146 6.66 12.93 -2.09
N LEU A 147 5.62 13.64 -1.65
CA LEU A 147 5.20 14.89 -2.28
C LEU A 147 6.33 15.95 -2.25
N LYS A 148 7.07 16.03 -1.14
CA LYS A 148 8.25 16.91 -1.04
C LYS A 148 9.33 16.54 -2.06
N GLU A 149 9.62 15.25 -2.23
CA GLU A 149 10.62 14.80 -3.19
C GLU A 149 10.19 15.08 -4.64
N MET A 150 8.92 14.83 -4.95
CA MET A 150 8.34 15.10 -6.28
C MET A 150 8.34 16.59 -6.60
N SER A 151 7.98 17.44 -5.63
CA SER A 151 8.06 18.89 -5.79
C SER A 151 9.49 19.36 -6.09
N ASN A 152 10.48 18.80 -5.38
CA ASN A 152 11.89 19.12 -5.65
C ASN A 152 12.28 18.70 -7.07
N LEU A 153 11.86 17.52 -7.52
CA LEU A 153 12.16 17.01 -8.86
C LEU A 153 11.61 17.93 -9.96
N ILE A 154 10.38 18.43 -9.82
CA ILE A 154 9.77 19.37 -10.77
C ILE A 154 10.53 20.70 -10.79
N ASN A 155 10.89 21.22 -9.62
CA ASN A 155 11.62 22.49 -9.52
C ASN A 155 13.05 22.38 -10.08
N ASP A 156 13.71 21.24 -9.90
CA ASP A 156 15.06 20.97 -10.43
C ASP A 156 15.06 20.87 -11.97
N GLU A 157 13.97 20.36 -12.58
CA GLU A 157 13.83 20.28 -14.04
C GLU A 157 13.46 21.62 -14.69
N GLY A 158 12.81 22.53 -13.94
CA GLY A 158 12.49 23.89 -14.40
C GLY A 158 13.69 24.87 -14.40
N ILE A 159 14.88 24.44 -14.00
CA ILE A 159 16.12 25.24 -13.97
C ILE A 159 17.09 24.85 -15.12
N LYS A 160 16.64 24.02 -16.07
CA LYS A 160 17.37 23.75 -17.32
C LYS A 160 16.82 24.54 -18.49
#